data_AF-A0A3R9WBM9-F1
#
_entry.id   AF-A0A3R9WBM9-F1
#
_cell.length_a   1.000
_cell.length_b   1.000
_cell.length_c   1.000
_cell.angle_alpha   90.00
_cell.angle_beta   90.00
_cell.angle_gamma   90.00
#
_symmetry.space_group_name_H-M   'P 1'
#
loop_
_entity.id
_entity.type
_entity.pdbx_description
1 polymer ?
#
loop_
_entity_poly.entity_id
_entity_poly.type
_entity_poly.pdbx_seq_one_letter_code
_entity_poly.pdbx_strand_id
1 'polypeptide(L)'
;MVEAATAPSAGSAADHLATAWQAAYGRNPDPERSYSEAIKAVEAAAHAVIQPNNAKATLGTMLGEIRNARHKFSTAIPVPAAGDPIAAAEAMMRALWEGQTSRHGGQNGTVPETLEAARAGVHLAAALVQWFVSGVVARTP
;
A
#
# COMPACT_ATOMS: atom_id res chain seq x y z
N MET A 1 -1.97 -19.62 -23.96
CA MET A 1 -2.85 -19.70 -22.78
C MET A 1 -1.99 -19.29 -21.60
N VAL A 2 -2.17 -18.08 -21.09
CA VAL A 2 -1.41 -17.62 -19.92
C VAL A 2 -2.10 -18.22 -18.72
N GLU A 3 -1.39 -19.06 -17.99
CA GLU A 3 -1.83 -19.65 -16.72
C GLU A 3 -2.24 -18.52 -15.79
N ALA A 4 -3.50 -18.54 -15.33
CA ALA A 4 -3.99 -17.60 -14.34
C ALA A 4 -3.24 -17.89 -13.04
N ALA A 5 -2.11 -17.22 -12.84
CA ALA A 5 -1.38 -17.25 -11.59
C ALA A 5 -2.39 -17.00 -10.46
N THR A 6 -2.48 -17.95 -9.52
CA THR A 6 -3.39 -17.90 -8.38
C THR A 6 -3.31 -16.51 -7.76
N ALA A 7 -4.39 -15.73 -7.89
CA ALA A 7 -4.37 -14.35 -7.43
C ALA A 7 -3.95 -14.31 -5.95
N PRO A 8 -2.99 -13.44 -5.58
CA PRO A 8 -2.58 -13.33 -4.19
C PRO A 8 -3.82 -13.06 -3.31
N SER A 9 -3.99 -13.83 -2.23
CA SER A 9 -5.09 -13.64 -1.28
C SER A 9 -4.99 -12.24 -0.69
N ALA A 10 -5.87 -11.34 -1.13
CA ALA A 10 -5.92 -9.94 -0.69
C ALA A 10 -6.29 -9.76 0.80
N GLY A 11 -6.63 -10.84 1.51
CA GLY A 11 -7.03 -10.81 2.91
C GLY A 11 -8.15 -9.79 3.15
N SER A 12 -8.01 -8.98 4.20
CA SER A 12 -8.94 -7.91 4.58
C SER A 12 -8.75 -6.59 3.80
N ALA A 13 -8.01 -6.58 2.67
CA ALA A 13 -7.71 -5.35 1.95
C ALA A 13 -8.96 -4.58 1.51
N ALA A 14 -9.98 -5.28 1.01
CA ALA A 14 -11.23 -4.66 0.58
C ALA A 14 -11.99 -4.00 1.75
N ASP A 15 -12.06 -4.68 2.89
CA ASP A 15 -12.74 -4.18 4.09
C ASP A 15 -12.05 -2.94 4.67
N HIS A 16 -10.72 -2.97 4.74
CA HIS A 16 -9.92 -1.82 5.15
C HIS A 16 -10.08 -0.64 4.17
N LEU A 17 -10.05 -0.91 2.86
CA LEU A 17 -10.23 0.15 1.86
C LEU A 17 -11.63 0.76 1.95
N ALA A 18 -12.68 -0.05 2.09
CA ALA A 18 -14.04 0.42 2.30
C ALA A 18 -14.16 1.28 3.56
N THR A 19 -13.56 0.83 4.67
CA THR A 19 -13.54 1.59 5.93
C THR A 19 -12.80 2.93 5.75
N ALA A 20 -11.68 2.95 5.03
CA ALA A 20 -10.92 4.15 4.75
C ALA A 20 -11.75 5.17 3.94
N TRP A 21 -12.45 4.72 2.89
CA TRP A 21 -13.38 5.56 2.13
C TRP A 21 -14.49 6.16 2.98
N GLN A 22 -15.12 5.35 3.84
CA GLN A 22 -16.17 5.82 4.75
C GLN A 22 -15.63 6.85 5.75
N ALA A 23 -14.43 6.65 6.28
CA ALA A 23 -13.80 7.58 7.20
C ALA A 23 -13.38 8.90 6.52
N ALA A 24 -12.96 8.89 5.25
CA ALA A 24 -12.58 10.11 4.52
C ALA A 24 -13.76 10.92 3.95
N TYR A 25 -14.83 10.25 3.54
CA TYR A 25 -15.92 10.87 2.76
C TYR A 25 -17.31 10.72 3.41
N GLY A 26 -17.41 9.99 4.52
CA GLY A 26 -18.64 9.83 5.27
C GLY A 26 -19.10 11.14 5.94
N ARG A 27 -20.30 11.09 6.52
CA ARG A 27 -20.97 12.25 7.12
C ARG A 27 -20.15 12.95 8.21
N ASN A 28 -19.40 12.17 9.00
CA ASN A 28 -18.49 12.65 10.02
C ASN A 28 -17.08 12.13 9.69
N PRO A 29 -16.28 12.89 8.92
CA PRO A 29 -14.96 12.43 8.53
C PRO A 29 -14.02 12.22 9.73
N ASP A 30 -13.22 11.16 9.66
CA ASP A 30 -12.20 10.77 10.63
C ASP A 30 -10.88 10.56 9.87
N PRO A 31 -10.05 11.60 9.73
CA PRO A 31 -8.81 11.54 8.96
C PRO A 31 -7.81 10.51 9.47
N GLU A 32 -7.63 10.41 10.79
CA GLU A 32 -6.67 9.48 11.40
C GLU A 32 -7.08 8.02 11.13
N ARG A 33 -8.36 7.70 11.33
CA ARG A 33 -8.90 6.37 10.99
C ARG A 33 -8.81 6.11 9.49
N SER A 34 -9.17 7.08 8.66
CA SER A 34 -9.07 6.93 7.21
C SER A 34 -7.65 6.59 6.77
N TYR A 35 -6.65 7.31 7.28
CA TYR A 35 -5.26 7.14 6.89
C TYR A 35 -4.71 5.79 7.36
N SER A 36 -5.00 5.42 8.62
CA SER A 36 -4.56 4.14 9.18
C SER A 36 -5.20 2.94 8.48
N GLU A 37 -6.47 3.01 8.12
CA GLU A 37 -7.16 1.96 7.36
C GLU A 37 -6.68 1.89 5.90
N ALA A 38 -6.33 3.01 5.28
CA ALA A 38 -5.71 3.03 3.95
C ALA A 38 -4.37 2.26 3.94
N ILE A 39 -3.53 2.44 4.97
CA ILE A 39 -2.27 1.68 5.09
C ILE A 39 -2.53 0.18 5.28
N LYS A 40 -3.45 -0.20 6.16
CA LYS A 40 -3.80 -1.62 6.39
C LYS A 40 -4.33 -2.29 5.12
N ALA A 41 -5.08 -1.56 4.30
CA ALA A 41 -5.55 -2.05 3.02
C ALA A 41 -4.39 -2.41 2.09
N VAL A 42 -3.39 -1.52 1.98
CA VAL A 42 -2.17 -1.78 1.18
C VAL A 42 -1.36 -2.92 1.76
N GLU A 43 -1.16 -2.97 3.08
CA GLU A 43 -0.45 -4.08 3.75
C GLU A 43 -1.12 -5.42 3.42
N ALA A 44 -2.44 -5.53 3.58
CA ALA A 44 -3.18 -6.75 3.29
C ALA A 44 -3.07 -7.18 1.82
N ALA A 45 -3.18 -6.23 0.87
CA ALA A 45 -3.10 -6.53 -0.55
C ALA A 45 -1.68 -6.91 -1.01
N ALA A 46 -0.65 -6.23 -0.49
CA ALA A 46 0.72 -6.39 -0.94
C ALA A 46 1.45 -7.57 -0.28
N HIS A 47 0.96 -8.08 0.86
CA HIS A 47 1.65 -9.07 1.68
C HIS A 47 2.08 -10.31 0.90
N ALA A 48 1.15 -11.00 0.23
CA ALA A 48 1.44 -12.23 -0.49
C ALA A 48 2.43 -12.03 -1.67
N VAL A 49 2.57 -10.81 -2.18
CA VAL A 49 3.50 -10.47 -3.27
C VAL A 49 4.87 -10.09 -2.71
N ILE A 50 4.93 -9.17 -1.75
CA ILE A 50 6.19 -8.59 -1.27
C ILE A 50 6.83 -9.45 -0.19
N GLN A 51 6.08 -9.98 0.77
CA GLN A 51 6.66 -10.75 1.87
C GLN A 51 5.82 -12.00 2.23
N PRO A 52 5.61 -12.95 1.29
CA PRO A 52 4.72 -14.10 1.51
C PRO A 52 5.06 -14.97 2.73
N ASN A 53 6.32 -14.92 3.20
CA ASN A 53 6.81 -15.70 4.32
C ASN A 53 6.93 -14.89 5.64
N ASN A 54 6.42 -13.66 5.69
CA ASN A 54 6.51 -12.80 6.87
C ASN A 54 5.12 -12.53 7.48
N ALA A 55 4.69 -13.39 8.41
CA ALA A 55 3.38 -13.23 9.08
C ALA A 55 3.18 -11.89 9.82
N LYS A 56 4.25 -11.11 10.04
CA LYS A 56 4.22 -9.77 10.66
C LYS A 56 4.56 -8.66 9.66
N ALA A 57 4.28 -8.88 8.37
CA ALA A 57 4.57 -7.89 7.34
C ALA A 57 3.79 -6.59 7.61
N THR A 58 4.51 -5.49 7.51
CA THR A 58 4.00 -4.12 7.60
C THR A 58 4.46 -3.34 6.39
N LEU A 59 3.89 -2.16 6.16
CA LEU A 59 4.28 -1.31 5.04
C LEU A 59 5.78 -0.97 5.10
N GLY A 60 6.33 -0.75 6.30
CA GLY A 60 7.75 -0.49 6.51
C GLY A 60 8.66 -1.67 6.16
N THR A 61 8.29 -2.89 6.56
CA THR A 61 9.09 -4.08 6.24
C THR A 61 9.00 -4.41 4.75
N MET A 62 7.84 -4.17 4.11
CA MET A 62 7.66 -4.34 2.67
C MET A 62 8.50 -3.35 1.86
N LEU A 63 8.56 -2.07 2.26
CA LEU A 63 9.48 -1.09 1.66
C LEU A 63 10.94 -1.52 1.81
N GLY A 64 11.31 -2.10 2.94
CA GLY A 64 12.64 -2.69 3.16
C GLY A 64 12.95 -3.85 2.19
N GLU A 65 11.99 -4.75 1.97
CA GLU A 65 12.13 -5.85 1.02
C GLU A 65 12.24 -5.35 -0.42
N ILE A 66 11.40 -4.39 -0.84
CA ILE A 66 11.48 -3.77 -2.17
C ILE A 66 12.88 -3.19 -2.41
N ARG A 67 13.43 -2.47 -1.43
CA ARG A 67 14.79 -1.92 -1.52
C ARG A 67 15.83 -3.01 -1.73
N ASN A 68 15.75 -4.10 -0.97
CA ASN A 68 16.78 -5.15 -0.96
C ASN A 68 16.64 -6.14 -2.13
N ALA A 69 15.44 -6.32 -2.66
CA ALA A 69 15.10 -7.35 -3.64
C ALA A 69 14.33 -6.80 -4.85
N ARG A 70 14.58 -5.54 -5.21
CA ARG A 70 13.95 -4.82 -6.34
C ARG A 70 13.84 -5.63 -7.63
N HIS A 71 14.90 -6.35 -7.99
CA HIS A 71 14.97 -7.18 -9.19
C HIS A 71 13.94 -8.32 -9.22
N LYS A 72 13.30 -8.63 -8.08
CA LYS A 72 12.25 -9.64 -7.96
C LYS A 72 10.85 -9.10 -8.24
N PHE A 73 10.70 -7.84 -8.64
CA PHE A 73 9.40 -7.23 -8.86
C PHE A 73 9.26 -6.75 -10.30
N SER A 74 8.08 -6.99 -10.86
CA SER A 74 7.68 -6.53 -12.18
C SER A 74 6.40 -5.70 -12.10
N THR A 75 6.18 -4.87 -13.10
CA THR A 75 4.91 -4.18 -13.30
C THR A 75 4.38 -4.42 -14.71
N ALA A 76 3.06 -4.42 -14.87
CA ALA A 76 2.40 -4.41 -16.18
C ALA A 76 2.42 -3.02 -16.86
N ILE A 77 2.75 -1.96 -16.12
CA ILE A 77 2.90 -0.62 -16.69
C ILE A 77 4.22 -0.55 -17.48
N PRO A 78 4.20 -0.19 -18.77
CA PRO A 78 5.44 -0.08 -19.54
C PRO A 78 6.43 0.89 -18.90
N VAL A 79 7.63 0.41 -18.62
CA VAL A 79 8.77 1.23 -18.18
C VAL A 79 9.83 1.29 -19.27
N PRO A 80 10.62 2.38 -19.37
CA PRO A 80 11.79 2.42 -20.23
C PRO A 80 12.75 1.26 -19.92
N ALA A 81 13.59 0.86 -20.89
CA ALA A 81 14.48 -0.30 -20.73
C ALA A 81 15.44 -0.22 -19.52
N ALA A 82 15.82 0.99 -19.11
CA ALA A 82 16.63 1.24 -17.91
C ALA A 82 15.80 1.69 -16.69
N GLY A 83 14.46 1.60 -16.79
CA GLY A 83 13.52 2.02 -15.76
C GLY A 83 13.35 0.97 -14.67
N ASP A 84 12.85 1.41 -13.52
CA ASP A 84 12.59 0.56 -12.37
C ASP A 84 11.10 0.14 -12.32
N PRO A 85 10.77 -1.15 -12.55
CA PRO A 85 9.39 -1.63 -12.61
C PRO A 85 8.57 -1.36 -11.34
N ILE A 86 9.19 -1.34 -10.16
CA ILE A 86 8.47 -1.19 -8.89
C ILE A 86 8.44 0.26 -8.39
N ALA A 87 9.16 1.18 -9.03
CA ALA A 87 9.36 2.55 -8.54
C ALA A 87 8.05 3.29 -8.23
N ALA A 88 7.05 3.20 -9.12
CA ALA A 88 5.78 3.89 -8.94
C ALA A 88 5.02 3.35 -7.71
N ALA A 89 4.96 2.04 -7.55
CA ALA A 89 4.30 1.42 -6.41
C ALA A 89 5.06 1.73 -5.10
N GLU A 90 6.40 1.63 -5.12
CA GLU A 90 7.24 1.99 -3.97
C GLU A 90 7.02 3.45 -3.55
N ALA A 91 7.00 4.38 -4.51
CA ALA A 91 6.80 5.80 -4.21
C ALA A 91 5.46 6.07 -3.53
N MET A 92 4.37 5.43 -3.99
CA MET A 92 3.05 5.55 -3.36
C MET A 92 3.02 4.91 -1.97
N MET A 93 3.61 3.73 -1.80
CA MET A 93 3.74 3.05 -0.51
C MET A 93 4.57 3.89 0.49
N ARG A 94 5.64 4.52 0.00
CA ARG A 94 6.50 5.40 0.80
C ARG A 94 5.77 6.67 1.22
N ALA A 95 5.02 7.29 0.32
CA ALA A 95 4.19 8.45 0.63
C ALA A 95 3.16 8.14 1.73
N LEU A 96 2.52 6.98 1.68
CA LEU A 96 1.63 6.50 2.74
C LEU A 96 2.36 6.23 4.05
N TRP A 97 3.53 5.59 4.01
CA TRP A 97 4.31 5.34 5.21
C TRP A 97 4.67 6.67 5.90
N GLU A 98 5.33 7.57 5.17
CA GLU A 98 5.93 8.81 5.68
C GLU A 98 4.90 9.86 6.05
N GLY A 99 3.73 9.81 5.41
CA GLY A 99 2.62 10.72 5.71
C GLY A 99 1.84 10.38 6.98
N GLN A 100 2.03 9.20 7.60
CA GLN A 100 1.33 8.87 8.83
C GLN A 100 2.06 9.43 10.06
N THR A 101 1.74 10.67 10.42
CA THR A 101 2.34 11.40 11.53
C THR A 101 1.84 10.95 12.91
N SER A 102 0.68 10.29 12.97
CA SER A 102 0.12 9.70 14.20
C SER A 102 0.89 8.49 14.76
N ARG A 103 1.85 7.91 14.00
CA ARG A 103 2.52 6.64 14.38
C ARG A 103 3.58 6.76 15.46
N HIS A 104 4.01 7.96 15.83
CA HIS A 104 5.17 8.11 16.72
C HIS A 104 4.87 9.07 17.86
N GLY A 105 4.76 8.50 19.06
CA GLY A 105 4.98 9.23 20.31
C GLY A 105 6.45 9.65 20.37
N GLY A 106 6.79 10.75 19.71
CA GLY A 106 8.09 11.41 19.79
C GLY A 106 8.10 12.48 20.89
N GLN A 107 9.23 13.19 21.04
CA GLN A 107 9.30 14.37 21.90
C GLN A 107 8.49 15.57 21.35
N ASN A 108 8.17 15.52 20.05
CA ASN A 108 7.30 16.50 19.39
C ASN A 108 5.86 15.99 19.40
N GLY A 109 4.89 16.90 19.57
CA GLY A 109 3.48 16.56 19.57
C GLY A 109 3.04 15.88 18.28
N THR A 110 2.16 14.89 18.40
CA THR A 110 1.52 14.25 17.26
C THR A 110 0.73 15.29 16.46
N VAL A 111 1.06 15.45 15.18
CA VAL A 111 0.25 16.27 14.26
C VAL A 111 -0.83 15.37 13.68
N PRO A 112 -2.13 15.68 13.89
CA PRO A 112 -3.21 14.90 13.30
C PRO A 112 -3.16 14.97 11.77
N GLU A 113 -3.47 13.86 11.12
CA GLU A 113 -3.60 13.82 9.67
C GLU A 113 -4.72 14.77 9.21
N THR A 114 -4.44 15.58 8.18
CA THR A 114 -5.46 16.45 7.61
C THR A 114 -6.47 15.63 6.80
N LEU A 115 -7.70 16.12 6.68
CA LEU A 115 -8.72 15.47 5.84
C LEU A 115 -8.27 15.37 4.36
N GLU A 116 -7.54 16.36 3.86
CA GLU A 116 -6.99 16.33 2.51
C GLU A 116 -5.93 15.24 2.34
N ALA A 117 -5.01 15.12 3.30
CA ALA A 117 -4.00 14.05 3.30
C ALA A 117 -4.66 12.67 3.40
N ALA A 118 -5.66 12.50 4.25
CA ALA A 118 -6.42 11.25 4.38
C ALA A 118 -7.11 10.86 3.07
N ARG A 119 -7.76 11.82 2.39
CA ARG A 119 -8.39 11.59 1.08
C ARG A 119 -7.37 11.21 0.02
N ALA A 120 -6.24 11.93 -0.07
CA ALA A 120 -5.16 11.57 -0.98
C ALA A 120 -4.62 10.16 -0.69
N GLY A 121 -4.43 9.81 0.59
CA GLY A 121 -4.00 8.48 1.03
C GLY A 121 -4.96 7.38 0.62
N VAL A 122 -6.28 7.60 0.69
CA VAL A 122 -7.29 6.65 0.21
C VAL A 122 -7.15 6.36 -1.28
N HIS A 123 -6.87 7.38 -2.11
CA HIS A 123 -6.65 7.19 -3.55
C HIS A 123 -5.37 6.43 -3.86
N LEU A 124 -4.28 6.71 -3.13
CA LEU A 124 -3.05 5.92 -3.23
C LEU A 124 -3.30 4.45 -2.85
N ALA A 125 -4.02 4.22 -1.75
CA ALA A 125 -4.38 2.88 -1.31
C ALA A 125 -5.27 2.16 -2.32
N ALA A 126 -6.27 2.82 -2.90
CA ALA A 126 -7.12 2.24 -3.93
C ALA A 126 -6.32 1.78 -5.15
N ALA A 127 -5.39 2.61 -5.64
CA ALA A 127 -4.52 2.26 -6.75
C ALA A 127 -3.61 1.08 -6.41
N LEU A 128 -2.94 1.11 -5.25
CA LEU A 128 -2.04 0.05 -4.81
C LEU A 128 -2.77 -1.29 -4.58
N VAL A 129 -3.92 -1.27 -3.90
CA VAL A 129 -4.75 -2.46 -3.67
C VAL A 129 -5.14 -3.06 -5.02
N GLN A 130 -5.65 -2.25 -5.95
CA GLN A 130 -5.97 -2.73 -7.30
C GLN A 130 -4.73 -3.34 -7.97
N TRP A 131 -3.57 -2.70 -7.89
CA TRP A 131 -2.37 -3.17 -8.58
C TRP A 131 -1.84 -4.51 -8.05
N PHE A 132 -1.83 -4.69 -6.72
CA PHE A 132 -1.38 -5.95 -6.13
C PHE A 132 -2.39 -7.08 -6.33
N VAL A 133 -3.69 -6.79 -6.17
CA VAL A 133 -4.74 -7.82 -6.30
C VAL A 133 -4.91 -8.29 -7.75
N SER A 134 -4.78 -7.39 -8.72
CA SER A 134 -4.88 -7.74 -10.14
C SER A 134 -3.58 -8.28 -10.75
N GLY A 135 -2.48 -8.31 -9.98
CA GLY A 135 -1.17 -8.74 -10.47
C GLY A 135 -0.51 -7.73 -11.42
N VAL A 136 -0.99 -6.49 -11.49
CA VAL A 136 -0.28 -5.39 -12.18
C VAL A 136 1.10 -5.22 -11.57
N VAL A 137 1.23 -5.32 -10.25
CA VAL A 137 2.52 -5.49 -9.57
C VAL A 137 2.62 -6.93 -9.11
N ALA A 138 3.69 -7.60 -9.51
CA ALA A 138 3.91 -9.02 -9.20
C ALA A 138 5.35 -9.28 -8.77
N ARG A 139 5.54 -10.38 -8.04
CA ARG A 139 6.87 -10.92 -7.74
C ARG A 139 7.27 -11.90 -8.83
N THR A 140 8.44 -11.71 -9.41
CA THR A 140 9.02 -12.66 -10.35
C THR A 140 9.60 -13.86 -9.59
N PRO A 141 9.58 -15.07 -10.17
CA PRO A 141 10.20 -16.27 -9.59
C PRO A 141 11.68 -16.08 -9.23
#